data_AF-A0A7L4ZJX6-F1
#
_entry.id   AF-A0A7L4ZJX6-F1
#
_cell.length_a   1.000
_cell.length_b   1.000
_cell.length_c   1.000
_cell.angle_alpha   90.00
_cell.angle_beta   90.00
_cell.angle_gamma   90.00
#
_symmetry.space_group_name_H-M   'P 1'
#
loop_
_entity.id
_entity.type
_entity.pdbx_description
1 polymer ?
#
loop_
_entity_poly.entity_id
_entity_poly.type
_entity_poly.pdbx_seq_one_letter_code
_entity_poly.pdbx_strand_id
1 'polypeptide(L)'
;MKARKIINTVSAITLALFALLTLYLSSAVIFDWFGIRAKEGNYVLFIVWSNFICSILYLFAVYGFIKRAKWTFWVLLTALVILVVAFVTLKFYINNGGIHEAKTIKAMIFRISLTFTYTLLTYFTIKKTKIHELTK
;
A
#
# COMPACT_ATOMS: atom_id res chain seq x y z
N MET A 1 6.88 21.50 16.46
CA MET A 1 5.50 21.27 15.94
C MET A 1 5.36 21.40 14.41
N LYS A 2 5.98 22.39 13.73
CA LYS A 2 5.84 22.60 12.27
C LYS A 2 6.31 21.43 11.40
N ALA A 3 7.53 20.92 11.63
CA ALA A 3 8.11 19.81 10.84
C ALA A 3 7.21 18.56 10.81
N ARG A 4 6.58 18.21 11.93
CA ARG A 4 5.68 17.06 12.05
C ARG A 4 4.36 17.26 11.28
N LYS A 5 3.88 18.50 11.19
CA LYS A 5 2.72 18.83 10.35
C LYS A 5 3.07 18.67 8.88
N ILE A 6 4.24 19.15 8.47
CA ILE A 6 4.75 19.03 7.10
C ILE A 6 4.91 17.55 6.72
N ILE A 7 5.58 16.74 7.55
CA ILE A 7 5.77 15.30 7.30
C ILE A 7 4.42 14.61 7.08
N ASN A 8 3.45 14.80 7.97
CA ASN A 8 2.14 14.17 7.81
C ASN A 8 1.39 14.64 6.56
N THR A 9 1.44 15.93 6.23
CA THR A 9 0.78 16.46 5.02
C THR A 9 1.43 15.92 3.76
N VAL A 10 2.77 15.93 3.68
CA VAL A 10 3.51 15.37 2.54
C VAL A 10 3.19 13.88 2.40
N SER A 11 3.27 13.11 3.49
CA SER A 11 2.93 11.68 3.48
C SER A 11 1.49 11.42 3.02
N ALA A 12 0.53 12.25 3.45
CA ALA A 12 -0.86 12.12 3.01
C ALA A 12 -0.99 12.36 1.50
N ILE A 13 -0.35 13.40 0.96
CA ILE A 13 -0.41 13.73 -0.47
C ILE A 13 0.23 12.63 -1.31
N THR A 14 1.46 12.24 -0.97
CA THR A 14 2.20 11.22 -1.74
C THR A 14 1.52 9.85 -1.67
N LEU A 15 1.00 9.47 -0.50
CA LEU A 15 0.24 8.23 -0.36
C LEU A 15 -1.11 8.29 -1.10
N ALA A 16 -1.79 9.44 -1.12
CA ALA A 16 -3.03 9.60 -1.87
C ALA A 16 -2.82 9.45 -3.38
N LEU A 17 -1.79 10.10 -3.93
CA LEU A 17 -1.43 9.95 -5.35
C LEU A 17 -1.15 8.50 -5.69
N PHE A 18 -0.39 7.80 -4.85
CA PHE A 18 -0.07 6.39 -5.04
C PHE A 18 -1.31 5.49 -4.94
N ALA A 19 -2.18 5.75 -3.97
CA ALA A 19 -3.41 4.99 -3.75
C ALA A 19 -4.37 5.13 -4.93
N LEU A 20 -4.61 6.36 -5.39
CA LEU A 20 -5.49 6.65 -6.51
C LEU A 20 -4.96 6.03 -7.81
N LEU A 21 -3.66 6.16 -8.08
CA LEU A 21 -3.04 5.54 -9.24
C LEU A 21 -3.19 4.01 -9.20
N THR A 22 -2.91 3.39 -8.05
CA THR A 22 -3.02 1.94 -7.88
C THR A 22 -4.46 1.46 -7.98
N LEU A 23 -5.41 2.22 -7.43
CA LEU A 23 -6.83 1.94 -7.51
C LEU A 23 -7.30 1.97 -8.97
N TYR A 24 -6.95 3.01 -9.71
CA TYR A 24 -7.28 3.15 -11.13
C TYR A 24 -6.71 2.01 -11.97
N LEU A 25 -5.41 1.70 -11.81
CA LEU A 25 -4.79 0.61 -12.55
C LEU A 25 -5.43 -0.73 -12.21
N SER A 26 -5.67 -1.01 -10.93
CA SER A 26 -6.27 -2.29 -10.52
C SER A 26 -7.72 -2.41 -10.96
N SER A 27 -8.50 -1.32 -10.89
CA SER A 27 -9.89 -1.31 -11.36
C SER A 27 -9.97 -1.47 -12.88
N ALA A 28 -9.08 -0.82 -13.63
CA ALA A 28 -9.03 -0.95 -15.08
C ALA A 28 -8.83 -2.42 -15.51
N VAL A 29 -8.03 -3.18 -14.76
CA VAL A 29 -7.79 -4.61 -15.02
C VAL A 29 -8.96 -5.47 -14.53
N ILE A 30 -9.48 -5.20 -13.33
CA ILE A 30 -10.61 -5.96 -12.76
C ILE A 30 -11.89 -5.78 -13.58
N PHE A 31 -12.16 -4.59 -14.10
CA PHE A 31 -13.37 -4.30 -14.89
C PHE A 31 -13.12 -4.33 -16.40
N ASP A 32 -11.91 -4.68 -16.83
CA ASP A 32 -11.49 -4.70 -18.23
C ASP A 32 -11.79 -3.39 -18.98
N TRP A 33 -11.52 -2.27 -18.33
CA TRP A 33 -11.68 -0.97 -18.97
C TRP A 33 -10.77 -0.91 -20.20
N PHE A 34 -11.32 -0.49 -21.33
CA PHE A 34 -10.56 -0.32 -22.57
C PHE A 34 -9.82 -1.58 -23.07
N GLY A 35 -10.27 -2.78 -22.69
CA GLY A 35 -9.63 -4.05 -23.09
C GLY A 35 -8.21 -4.21 -22.55
N ILE A 36 -7.90 -3.57 -21.41
CA ILE A 36 -6.55 -3.57 -20.82
C ILE A 36 -6.13 -4.99 -20.39
N ARG A 37 -7.07 -5.89 -20.09
CA ARG A 37 -6.72 -7.28 -19.72
C ARG A 37 -5.93 -8.01 -20.81
N ALA A 38 -6.27 -7.78 -22.09
CA ALA A 38 -5.54 -8.38 -23.20
C ALA A 38 -4.12 -7.78 -23.38
N LYS A 39 -3.89 -6.56 -22.90
CA LYS A 39 -2.62 -5.83 -23.02
C LYS A 39 -1.65 -6.12 -21.88
N GLU A 40 -2.15 -6.45 -20.69
CA GLU A 40 -1.31 -6.80 -19.53
C GLU A 40 -0.78 -8.25 -19.58
N GLY A 41 -1.28 -9.08 -20.49
CA GLY A 41 -0.76 -10.43 -20.71
C GLY A 41 -0.98 -11.36 -19.52
N ASN A 42 0.09 -12.03 -19.05
CA ASN A 42 0.04 -13.04 -17.99
C ASN A 42 0.24 -12.41 -16.60
N TYR A 43 -0.76 -11.66 -16.14
CA TYR A 43 -0.84 -11.18 -14.76
C TYR A 43 -1.66 -12.13 -13.90
N VAL A 44 -1.36 -12.15 -12.60
CA VAL A 44 -2.10 -12.99 -11.64
C VAL A 44 -3.24 -12.17 -11.06
N LEU A 45 -4.49 -12.48 -11.43
CA LEU A 45 -5.69 -11.73 -11.04
C LEU A 45 -5.82 -11.55 -9.52
N PHE A 46 -5.40 -12.55 -8.73
CA PHE A 46 -5.37 -12.49 -7.27
C PHE A 46 -4.50 -11.33 -6.73
N ILE A 47 -3.39 -11.02 -7.40
CA ILE A 47 -2.51 -9.90 -7.03
C ILE A 47 -3.20 -8.57 -7.31
N VAL A 48 -3.92 -8.48 -8.43
CA VAL A 48 -4.67 -7.27 -8.81
C VAL A 48 -5.73 -6.97 -7.76
N TRP A 49 -6.50 -7.98 -7.33
CA TRP A 49 -7.45 -7.84 -6.23
C TRP A 49 -6.80 -7.43 -4.90
N SER A 50 -5.68 -8.05 -4.55
CA SER A 50 -4.94 -7.69 -3.34
C SER A 50 -4.48 -6.23 -3.38
N ASN A 51 -3.99 -5.77 -4.53
CA ASN A 51 -3.58 -4.38 -4.73
C ASN A 51 -4.76 -3.40 -4.66
N PHE A 52 -5.91 -3.78 -5.20
CA PHE A 52 -7.14 -2.98 -5.15
C PHE A 52 -7.65 -2.82 -3.70
N ILE A 53 -7.63 -3.88 -2.91
CA ILE A 53 -7.99 -3.79 -1.47
C ILE A 53 -6.99 -2.91 -0.73
N CYS A 54 -5.69 -3.07 -1.01
CA CYS A 54 -4.65 -2.26 -0.38
C CYS A 54 -4.76 -0.77 -0.72
N SER A 55 -5.13 -0.40 -1.95
CA SER A 55 -5.30 1.01 -2.31
C SER A 55 -6.46 1.66 -1.56
N ILE A 56 -7.54 0.93 -1.30
CA ILE A 56 -8.63 1.41 -0.43
C ILE A 56 -8.11 1.62 0.99
N LEU A 57 -7.35 0.68 1.56
CA LEU A 57 -6.72 0.84 2.88
C LEU A 57 -5.77 2.05 2.91
N TYR A 58 -5.03 2.33 1.83
CA TYR A 58 -4.20 3.52 1.74
C TYR A 58 -5.02 4.81 1.77
N LEU A 59 -6.19 4.87 1.13
CA LEU A 59 -7.07 6.04 1.23
C LEU A 59 -7.55 6.26 2.68
N PHE A 60 -7.87 5.20 3.42
CA PHE A 60 -8.14 5.30 4.85
C PHE A 60 -6.92 5.80 5.64
N ALA A 61 -5.72 5.33 5.31
CA ALA A 61 -4.48 5.79 5.93
C ALA A 61 -4.18 7.27 5.62
N VAL A 62 -4.48 7.77 4.42
CA VAL A 62 -4.39 9.20 4.05
C VAL A 62 -5.24 10.04 5.00
N TYR A 63 -6.49 9.63 5.22
CA TYR A 63 -7.37 10.29 6.19
C TYR A 63 -6.78 10.24 7.61
N GLY A 64 -6.23 9.09 8.00
CA GLY A 64 -5.50 8.92 9.25
C GLY A 64 -4.30 9.87 9.43
N PHE A 65 -3.51 10.10 8.38
CA PHE A 65 -2.38 11.05 8.39
C PHE A 65 -2.85 12.50 8.59
N ILE A 66 -3.93 12.90 7.92
CA ILE A 66 -4.53 14.24 8.06
C ILE A 66 -5.04 14.46 9.48
N LYS A 67 -5.74 13.48 10.06
CA LYS A 67 -6.27 13.51 11.43
C LYS A 67 -5.25 13.15 12.51
N ARG A 68 -4.03 12.75 12.13
CA ARG A 68 -2.96 12.27 13.01
C ARG A 68 -3.39 11.14 13.94
N ALA A 69 -4.25 10.26 13.44
CA ALA A 69 -4.91 9.28 14.27
C ALA A 69 -3.99 8.06 14.52
N LYS A 70 -4.01 7.52 15.73
CA LYS A 70 -3.18 6.35 16.12
C LYS A 70 -3.54 5.08 15.32
N TRP A 71 -4.78 4.98 14.81
CA TRP A 71 -5.23 3.85 13.99
C TRP A 71 -4.61 3.78 12.59
N THR A 72 -3.98 4.87 12.12
CA THR A 72 -3.28 4.90 10.81
C THR A 72 -2.21 3.82 10.71
N PHE A 73 -1.51 3.55 11.81
CA PHE A 73 -0.50 2.49 11.87
C PHE A 73 -1.13 1.10 11.64
N TRP A 74 -2.24 0.81 12.30
CA TRP A 74 -2.91 -0.49 12.17
C TRP A 74 -3.45 -0.71 10.75
N VAL A 75 -3.96 0.33 10.10
CA VAL A 75 -4.43 0.23 8.70
C VAL A 75 -3.29 0.02 7.71
N LEU A 76 -2.14 0.68 7.91
CA LEU A 76 -0.98 0.44 7.06
C LEU A 76 -0.35 -0.93 7.32
N LEU A 77 -0.38 -1.41 8.57
CA LEU A 77 0.10 -2.73 8.94
C LEU A 77 -0.76 -3.83 8.31
N THR A 78 -2.09 -3.71 8.34
CA THR A 78 -2.97 -4.69 7.68
C THR A 78 -2.75 -4.72 6.18
N ALA A 79 -2.61 -3.56 5.52
CA ALA A 79 -2.25 -3.49 4.11
C ALA A 79 -0.90 -4.16 3.80
N LEU A 80 0.11 -3.96 4.65
CA LEU A 80 1.41 -4.60 4.51
C LEU A 80 1.31 -6.13 4.62
N VAL A 81 0.54 -6.65 5.58
CA VAL A 81 0.33 -8.09 5.75
C VAL A 81 -0.35 -8.68 4.50
N ILE A 82 -1.38 -8.03 3.96
CA ILE A 82 -2.05 -8.46 2.73
C ILE A 82 -1.05 -8.56 1.58
N LEU A 83 -0.20 -7.54 1.39
CA LEU A 83 0.82 -7.55 0.35
C LEU A 83 1.86 -8.66 0.54
N VAL A 84 2.32 -8.89 1.77
CA VAL A 84 3.30 -9.95 2.06
C VAL A 84 2.70 -11.33 1.77
N VAL A 85 1.45 -11.58 2.20
CA VAL A 85 0.74 -12.83 1.90
C VAL A 85 0.58 -12.99 0.39
N ALA A 86 0.15 -11.94 -0.32
CA ALA A 86 0.01 -11.98 -1.77
C ALA A 86 1.34 -12.28 -2.48
N PHE A 87 2.45 -11.74 -1.97
CA PHE A 87 3.79 -11.99 -2.50
C PHE A 87 4.26 -13.44 -2.27
N VAL A 88 3.98 -14.00 -1.10
CA VAL A 88 4.28 -15.41 -0.79
C VAL A 88 3.47 -16.33 -1.70
N THR A 89 2.17 -16.07 -1.86
CA THR A 89 1.31 -16.82 -2.77
C THR A 89 1.79 -16.72 -4.22
N LEU A 90 2.23 -15.54 -4.66
CA LEU A 90 2.83 -15.35 -5.98
C LEU A 90 4.09 -16.21 -6.15
N LYS A 91 5.00 -16.22 -5.16
CA LYS A 91 6.21 -17.05 -5.23
C LYS A 91 5.89 -18.54 -5.35
N PHE A 92 4.90 -19.01 -4.60
CA PHE A 92 4.45 -20.40 -4.70
C PHE A 92 3.88 -20.71 -6.09
N TYR A 93 3.03 -19.82 -6.63
CA TYR A 93 2.49 -19.94 -7.99
C TYR A 93 3.60 -20.01 -9.05
N ILE A 94 4.62 -19.15 -8.94
CA ILE A 94 5.77 -19.15 -9.85
C ILE A 94 6.56 -20.45 -9.75
N ASN A 95 6.84 -20.93 -8.54
CA ASN A 95 7.61 -22.15 -8.32
C ASN A 95 6.91 -23.41 -8.86
N ASN A 96 5.57 -23.37 -8.96
CA ASN A 96 4.76 -24.44 -9.56
C ASN A 96 4.63 -24.31 -11.09
N GLY A 97 5.43 -23.47 -11.74
CA GLY A 97 5.42 -23.29 -13.21
C GLY A 97 4.45 -22.22 -13.71
N GLY A 98 3.92 -21.36 -12.83
CA GLY A 98 3.04 -20.27 -13.21
C GLY A 98 3.72 -19.25 -14.13
N ILE A 99 3.11 -19.00 -15.30
CA ILE A 99 3.56 -17.96 -16.23
C ILE A 99 3.35 -16.60 -15.56
N HIS A 100 4.41 -15.80 -15.50
CA HIS A 100 4.40 -14.51 -14.85
C HIS A 100 5.29 -13.53 -15.60
N GLU A 101 4.91 -12.25 -15.59
CA GLU A 101 5.81 -11.20 -16.04
C GLU A 101 6.74 -10.76 -14.90
N ALA A 102 8.01 -10.52 -15.22
CA ALA A 102 8.98 -9.94 -14.28
C ALA A 102 8.52 -8.57 -13.73
N LYS A 103 7.63 -7.87 -14.46
CA LYS A 103 7.00 -6.61 -14.04
C LYS A 103 6.16 -6.79 -12.77
N THR A 104 5.46 -7.91 -12.60
CA THR A 104 4.60 -8.18 -11.45
C THR A 104 5.42 -8.29 -10.16
N ILE A 105 6.57 -8.96 -10.21
CA ILE A 105 7.49 -9.09 -9.07
C ILE A 105 8.04 -7.72 -8.67
N LYS A 106 8.54 -6.94 -9.64
CA LYS A 106 9.06 -5.59 -9.38
C LYS A 106 8.00 -4.67 -8.77
N ALA A 107 6.79 -4.69 -9.31
CA ALA A 107 5.68 -3.87 -8.81
C ALA A 107 5.23 -4.29 -7.40
N MET A 108 5.29 -5.58 -7.08
CA MET A 108 5.00 -6.11 -5.74
C MET A 108 6.04 -5.65 -4.71
N ILE A 109 7.33 -5.78 -5.02
CA ILE A 109 8.41 -5.33 -4.13
C ILE A 109 8.31 -3.83 -3.87
N PHE A 110 8.05 -3.03 -4.92
CA PHE A 110 7.85 -1.59 -4.79
C PHE A 110 6.71 -1.25 -3.82
N ARG A 111 5.56 -1.93 -3.95
CA ARG A 111 4.41 -1.76 -3.05
C ARG A 111 4.75 -2.10 -1.60
N ILE A 112 5.39 -3.24 -1.34
CA ILE A 112 5.78 -3.65 0.02
C ILE A 112 6.71 -2.60 0.64
N SER A 113 7.76 -2.20 -0.08
CA SER A 113 8.75 -1.23 0.43
C SER A 113 8.12 0.13 0.73
N LEU A 114 7.24 0.61 -0.15
CA LEU A 114 6.52 1.87 0.04
C LEU A 114 5.62 1.80 1.27
N THR A 115 4.78 0.77 1.39
CA THR A 115 3.87 0.60 2.52
C THR A 115 4.62 0.44 3.83
N PHE A 116 5.68 -0.36 3.84
CA PHE A 116 6.56 -0.51 5.00
C PHE A 116 7.14 0.82 5.46
N THR A 117 7.57 1.68 4.53
CA THR A 117 8.10 3.02 4.85
C THR A 117 7.04 3.88 5.55
N TYR A 118 5.79 3.92 5.06
CA TYR A 118 4.71 4.66 5.73
C TYR A 118 4.31 4.06 7.08
N THR A 119 4.29 2.73 7.20
CA THR A 119 4.07 2.04 8.48
C THR A 119 5.13 2.44 9.50
N LEU A 120 6.39 2.50 9.08
CA LEU A 120 7.50 2.90 9.93
C LEU A 120 7.42 4.39 10.33
N LEU A 121 7.09 5.27 9.37
CA LEU A 121 6.87 6.70 9.64
C LEU A 121 5.76 6.93 10.67
N THR A 122 4.64 6.21 10.54
CA THR A 122 3.53 6.31 11.50
C THR A 122 3.90 5.74 12.86
N TYR A 123 4.63 4.63 12.92
CA TYR A 123 5.14 4.06 14.16
C TYR A 123 6.01 5.05 14.94
N PHE A 124 7.01 5.66 14.30
CA PHE A 124 7.87 6.66 14.95
C PHE A 124 7.11 7.91 15.37
N THR A 125 6.14 8.32 14.55
CA THR A 125 5.26 9.45 14.86
C THR A 125 4.45 9.16 16.13
N ILE A 126 3.84 7.99 16.26
CA ILE A 126 3.03 7.61 17.43
C ILE A 126 3.92 7.45 18.69
N LYS A 127 5.07 6.77 18.57
CA LYS A 127 5.99 6.54 19.70
C LYS A 127 6.47 7.84 20.33
N LYS A 128 6.77 8.87 19.52
CA LYS A 128 7.15 10.20 20.02
C LYS A 128 6.04 10.93 20.76
N THR A 129 4.76 10.70 20.43
CA THR A 129 3.64 11.28 21.20
C THR A 129 3.57 10.69 22.60
N LYS A 130 3.74 9.37 22.72
CA LYS A 130 3.61 8.66 24.00
C LYS A 130 4.69 9.07 25.02
N ILE A 131 5.90 9.37 24.55
CA ILE A 131 7.00 9.87 25.41
C ILE A 131 6.70 11.27 25.95
N HIS A 132 6.13 12.16 25.12
CA HIS A 132 5.81 13.53 25.56
C HIS A 132 4.67 13.59 26.59
N GLU A 133 3.70 12.67 26.53
CA GLU A 133 2.63 12.53 27.52
C GLU A 133 3.14 12.01 28.88
N LEU A 134 4.26 11.28 28.92
CA LEU A 134 4.85 10.71 30.15
C LEU A 134 5.86 11.65 30.84
N THR A 135 6.36 12.66 30.14
CA THR A 135 7.29 13.67 30.66
C THR A 135 6.62 14.97 31.12
N LYS A 136 5.29 14.97 31.23
CA LYS A 136 4.46 16.09 31.67
C LYS A 136 3.78 15.71 32.98
#